data_AF-A0A3B0LW09-F1
#
_entry.id   AF-A0A3B0LW09-F1
#
_cell.length_a   1.000
_cell.length_b   1.000
_cell.length_c   1.000
_cell.angle_alpha   90.00
_cell.angle_beta   90.00
_cell.angle_gamma   90.00
#
_symmetry.space_group_name_H-M   'P 1'
#
loop_
_entity.id
_entity.type
_entity.pdbx_description
1 polymer ?
#
loop_
_entity_poly.entity_id
_entity_poly.type
_entity_poly.pdbx_seq_one_letter_code
_entity_poly.pdbx_strand_id
1 'polypeptide(L)' 'MKRKVLNILLTMSAMILAGCQHKLPQSQSQTMDKIYTGVLPCADCSGIETTVLFNPNGKFIE' A
#
# COMPACT_ATOMS: atom_id res chain seq x y z
N MET A 1 18.66 -48.90 10.93
CA MET A 1 18.73 -47.83 9.91
C MET A 1 17.36 -47.31 9.46
N LYS A 2 16.32 -48.14 9.35
CA LYS A 2 14.97 -47.73 8.86
C LYS A 2 14.25 -46.65 9.68
N ARG A 3 14.42 -46.62 11.02
CA ARG A 3 13.86 -45.58 11.90
C ARG A 3 14.54 -44.21 11.77
N LYS A 4 15.83 -44.18 11.46
CA LYS A 4 16.57 -42.93 11.23
C LYS A 4 16.18 -42.28 9.90
N VAL A 5 15.92 -43.11 8.87
CA VAL A 5 15.41 -42.66 7.57
C VAL A 5 13.99 -42.08 7.70
N LEU A 6 13.14 -42.69 8.51
CA LEU A 6 11.78 -42.19 8.76
C LEU A 6 11.76 -40.81 9.42
N ASN A 7 12.68 -40.55 10.37
CA ASN A 7 12.76 -39.26 11.06
C ASN A 7 13.31 -38.14 10.17
N ILE A 8 14.19 -38.46 9.19
CA ILE A 8 14.77 -37.47 8.26
C ILE A 8 13.73 -37.02 7.21
N LEU A 9 12.84 -37.92 6.79
CA LEU A 9 11.79 -37.57 5.83
C LEU A 9 10.76 -36.58 6.40
N LEU A 10 10.54 -36.64 7.72
CA LEU A 10 9.50 -35.87 8.40
C LEU A 10 9.88 -34.40 8.62
N THR A 11 11.17 -34.07 8.67
CA THR A 11 11.65 -32.69 8.85
C THR A 11 11.71 -31.89 7.55
N MET A 12 11.70 -32.55 6.39
CA MET A 12 11.88 -31.89 5.09
C MET A 12 10.58 -31.27 4.54
N SER A 13 9.41 -31.68 5.03
CA SER A 13 8.11 -31.12 4.61
C SER A 13 7.73 -29.82 5.34
N ALA A 14 8.36 -29.50 6.47
CA ALA A 14 8.04 -28.31 7.26
C ALA A 14 8.63 -27.00 6.69
N MET A 15 9.60 -27.09 5.77
CA MET A 15 10.31 -25.92 5.23
C MET A 15 9.57 -25.25 4.06
N ILE A 16 8.57 -25.91 3.49
CA ILE A 16 7.81 -25.41 2.33
C ILE A 16 6.76 -24.37 2.75
N LEU A 17 6.29 -24.37 4.00
CA LEU A 17 5.26 -23.42 4.47
C LEU A 17 5.80 -22.06 4.95
N ALA A 18 7.12 -21.87 5.02
CA ALA A 18 7.71 -20.58 5.42
C ALA A 18 7.91 -19.59 4.24
N GLY A 19 7.49 -19.95 3.04
CA GLY A 19 7.90 -19.29 1.79
C GLY A 19 7.06 -18.11 1.28
N CYS A 20 6.05 -17.61 1.99
CA CYS A 20 5.22 -16.50 1.49
C CYS A 20 5.26 -15.28 2.41
N GLN A 21 6.36 -14.52 2.36
CA GLN A 21 6.34 -13.12 2.81
C GLN A 21 5.78 -12.23 1.69
N HIS A 22 4.46 -12.31 1.45
CA HIS A 22 3.81 -11.25 0.69
C HIS A 22 3.79 -10.01 1.61
N LYS A 23 4.65 -9.02 1.32
CA LYS A 23 4.38 -7.66 1.79
C LYS A 23 3.05 -7.27 1.15
N LEU A 24 1.95 -7.32 1.90
CA LEU A 24 0.76 -6.58 1.50
C LEU A 24 1.25 -5.17 1.19
N PRO A 25 0.85 -4.56 0.06
CA PRO A 25 1.00 -3.14 -0.12
C PRO A 25 0.31 -2.54 1.10
N GLN A 26 1.10 -2.06 2.06
CA GLN A 26 0.60 -1.21 3.11
C GLN A 26 -0.01 -0.08 2.31
N SER A 27 -1.34 -0.11 2.19
CA SER A 27 -2.12 1.01 1.73
C SER A 27 -1.77 2.07 2.75
N GLN A 28 -0.73 2.82 2.42
CA GLN A 28 -0.26 3.94 3.18
C GLN A 28 -1.45 4.85 3.07
N SER A 29 -2.34 4.79 4.07
CA SER A 29 -3.35 5.79 4.30
C SER A 29 -2.53 7.05 4.42
N GLN A 30 -2.37 7.75 3.30
CA GLN A 30 -1.66 8.99 3.24
C GLN A 30 -2.60 9.91 4.00
N THR A 31 -2.36 10.04 5.31
CA THR A 31 -3.07 10.98 6.15
C THR A 31 -2.96 12.33 5.45
N MET A 32 -4.08 12.88 5.01
CA MET A 32 -4.13 14.19 4.38
C MET A 32 -4.35 15.18 5.52
N ASP A 33 -3.41 16.11 5.69
CA ASP A 33 -3.45 17.05 6.81
C ASP A 33 -4.17 18.35 6.45
N LYS A 34 -4.26 18.68 5.15
CA LYS A 34 -4.87 19.93 4.69
C LYS A 34 -5.68 19.72 3.41
N ILE A 35 -6.87 20.30 3.41
CA ILE A 35 -7.81 20.29 2.28
C ILE A 35 -8.13 21.75 1.95
N TYR A 36 -7.98 22.13 0.68
CA TYR A 36 -8.36 23.43 0.18
C TYR A 36 -9.36 23.27 -0.95
N THR A 37 -10.44 24.05 -0.90
CA THR A 37 -11.51 24.00 -1.90
C THR A 37 -11.75 25.41 -2.44
N GLY A 38 -12.01 25.51 -3.73
CA GLY A 38 -12.33 26.78 -4.37
C GLY A 38 -12.71 26.62 -5.83
N VAL A 39 -12.96 27.74 -6.49
CA VAL A 39 -13.25 27.81 -7.92
C VAL A 39 -12.11 28.56 -8.59
N LEU A 40 -11.40 27.89 -9.50
CA LEU A 40 -10.35 28.51 -10.29
C LEU A 40 -10.94 29.22 -11.52
N PRO A 41 -10.35 30.35 -11.96
CA PRO A 41 -10.76 31.01 -13.19
C PRO A 41 -10.54 30.08 -14.37
N CYS A 42 -11.52 30.04 -15.28
CA CYS A 42 -11.53 29.22 -16.47
C CYS A 42 -11.57 30.11 -17.71
N ALA A 43 -10.88 29.72 -18.79
CA ALA A 43 -10.74 30.55 -19.98
C ALA A 43 -12.06 30.71 -20.74
N ASP A 44 -12.86 29.66 -20.80
CA ASP A 44 -14.05 29.52 -21.64
C ASP A 44 -15.22 28.83 -20.91
N CYS A 45 -15.17 28.79 -19.57
CA CYS A 45 -16.23 28.22 -18.74
C CYS A 45 -16.47 29.06 -17.47
N SER A 46 -17.56 28.76 -16.75
CA SER A 46 -17.96 29.50 -15.54
C SER A 46 -16.98 29.39 -14.36
N GLY A 47 -15.99 28.48 -14.45
CA GLY A 47 -15.00 28.21 -13.41
C GLY A 47 -14.73 26.72 -13.26
N ILE A 48 -13.64 26.37 -12.58
CA ILE A 48 -13.27 24.98 -12.27
C ILE A 48 -13.39 24.76 -10.76
N GLU A 49 -14.40 24.00 -10.33
CA GLU A 49 -14.48 23.53 -8.95
C GLU A 49 -13.32 22.61 -8.65
N THR A 50 -12.45 23.02 -7.73
CA THR A 50 -11.19 22.34 -7.43
C THR A 50 -11.09 22.05 -5.95
N THR A 51 -10.65 20.84 -5.62
CA THR A 51 -10.27 20.44 -4.26
C THR A 51 -8.86 19.90 -4.29
N VAL A 52 -7.96 20.47 -3.48
CA VAL A 52 -6.56 20.04 -3.39
C VAL A 52 -6.30 19.48 -2.01
N LEU A 53 -5.82 18.24 -1.96
CA LEU A 53 -5.44 17.56 -0.73
C LEU A 53 -3.91 17.55 -0.61
N PHE A 54 -3.38 18.06 0.49
CA PHE A 54 -1.96 18.03 0.79
C PHE A 54 -1.64 16.99 1.84
N ASN A 55 -0.62 16.18 1.56
CA ASN A 55 -0.03 15.31 2.56
C ASN A 55 0.90 16.11 3.51
N PRO A 56 1.27 15.55 4.68
CA PRO A 56 2.14 16.19 5.65
C PRO A 56 3.51 16.63 5.08
N ASN A 57 3.98 15.95 4.03
CA ASN A 57 5.24 16.25 3.35
C ASN A 57 5.11 17.33 2.26
N GLY A 58 3.93 17.95 2.12
CA GLY A 58 3.66 19.04 1.16
C GLY A 58 3.40 18.58 -0.28
N LYS A 59 3.35 17.27 -0.56
CA LYS A 59 2.95 16.74 -1.86
C LYS A 59 1.42 16.66 -1.93
N PHE A 60 0.85 17.07 -3.06
CA PHE A 60 -0.59 17.03 -3.28
C PHE A 60 -1.01 15.90 -4.23
N ILE A 61 -2.29 15.56 -4.18
CA ILE A 61 -2.98 14.70 -5.13
C ILE A 61 -4.13 15.53 -5.70
N GLU A 62 -4.30 15.43 -7.02
CA GLU A 62 -5.35 16.10 -7.81
C GLU A 62 -6.58 15.20 -7.95
#